data_AF-A0AA38DQ20-F1
#
_entry.id   AF-A0AA38DQ20-F1
#
_cell.length_a   1.000
_cell.length_b   1.000
_cell.length_c   1.000
_cell.angle_alpha   90.00
_cell.angle_beta   90.00
_cell.angle_gamma   90.00
#
_symmetry.space_group_name_H-M   'P 1'
#
loop_
_entity.id
_entity.type
_entity.pdbx_description
1 polymer ?
#
loop_
_entity_poly.entity_id
_entity_poly.type
_entity_poly.pdbx_seq_one_letter_code
_entity_poly.pdbx_strand_id
1 'polypeptide(L)'
;MSKETGGTAFPYSGVHKGKAENIIVDSQGMTLRDYFAAQLMPAIIGTLKGPVTCEHIPGDFDYYAICAYQMADAMLRAREAS
;
A
#
# COMPACT_ATOMS: atom_id res chain seq x y z
N MET A 1 -13.99 -5.58 -11.03
CA MET A 1 -12.52 -5.66 -10.90
C MET A 1 -11.90 -4.55 -11.75
N SER A 2 -11.96 -3.30 -11.30
CA SER A 2 -11.26 -2.19 -11.97
C SER A 2 -9.77 -2.33 -11.67
N LYS A 3 -9.00 -2.77 -12.67
CA LYS A 3 -7.54 -3.00 -12.61
C LYS A 3 -6.73 -1.69 -12.74
N GLU A 4 -7.23 -0.61 -12.17
CA GLU A 4 -6.59 0.70 -12.24
C GLU A 4 -5.93 1.02 -10.91
N THR A 5 -4.83 0.33 -10.59
CA THR A 5 -3.91 0.71 -9.49
C THR A 5 -2.88 1.75 -9.96
N GLY A 6 -3.10 2.37 -11.12
CA GLY A 6 -2.19 3.33 -11.77
C GLY A 6 -2.34 4.76 -11.24
N GLY A 7 -2.45 4.94 -9.93
CA GLY A 7 -2.46 6.25 -9.27
C GLY A 7 -1.09 6.62 -8.70
N THR A 8 -0.89 7.89 -8.35
CA THR A 8 0.34 8.35 -7.68
C THR A 8 0.48 7.71 -6.30
N ALA A 9 1.61 7.06 -5.98
CA ALA A 9 1.79 6.40 -4.67
C ALA A 9 1.67 7.38 -3.50
N PHE A 10 2.22 8.58 -3.65
CA PHE A 10 2.08 9.66 -2.67
C PHE A 10 0.98 10.63 -3.08
N PRO A 11 0.26 11.23 -2.12
CA PRO A 11 -0.73 12.25 -2.41
C PRO A 11 -0.09 13.40 -3.19
N TYR A 12 -0.75 13.80 -4.27
CA TYR A 12 -0.41 15.00 -5.01
C TYR A 12 -1.66 15.84 -5.21
N SER A 13 -1.57 17.14 -4.90
CA SER A 13 -2.61 18.11 -5.25
C SER A 13 -2.23 18.76 -6.57
N GLY A 14 -3.01 18.52 -7.62
CA GLY A 14 -2.76 19.10 -8.93
C GLY A 14 -4.04 19.35 -9.70
N VAL A 15 -4.06 20.46 -10.43
CA VAL A 15 -5.08 20.74 -11.44
C VAL A 15 -4.63 20.07 -12.74
N HIS A 16 -5.32 19.02 -13.18
CA HIS A 16 -5.10 18.46 -14.51
C HIS A 16 -5.81 19.36 -15.52
N LYS A 17 -5.04 20.00 -16.41
CA LYS A 17 -5.57 20.80 -17.52
C LYS A 17 -6.11 19.85 -18.60
N GLY A 18 -7.40 19.51 -18.53
CA GLY A 18 -8.08 18.80 -19.61
C GLY A 18 -8.21 19.70 -20.85
N LYS A 19 -8.38 19.10 -22.04
CA LYS A 19 -8.62 19.87 -23.29
C LYS A 19 -9.87 20.76 -23.22
N ALA A 20 -10.83 20.45 -22.35
CA ALA A 20 -12.09 21.18 -22.20
C ALA A 20 -12.33 21.74 -20.78
N GLU A 21 -11.75 21.14 -19.74
CA GLU A 21 -12.02 21.51 -18.34
C GLU A 21 -10.83 21.19 -17.41
N ASN A 22 -10.64 22.05 -16.40
CA ASN A 22 -9.65 21.85 -15.35
C ASN A 22 -10.23 20.91 -14.30
N ILE A 23 -9.64 19.71 -14.15
CA ILE A 23 -10.08 18.74 -13.15
C ILE A 23 -9.21 18.94 -11.90
N ILE A 24 -9.84 19.27 -10.78
CA ILE A 24 -9.20 19.19 -9.46
C ILE A 24 -9.15 17.70 -9.13
N VAL A 25 -7.96 17.11 -9.19
CA VAL A 25 -7.76 15.73 -8.76
C VAL A 25 -7.52 15.78 -7.25
N ASP A 26 -8.59 15.57 -6.48
CA ASP A 26 -8.48 15.40 -5.03
C ASP A 26 -7.70 14.11 -4.75
N SER A 27 -6.48 14.30 -4.23
CA SER A 27 -5.58 13.32 -3.60
C SER A 27 -5.76 11.86 -4.01
N GLN A 28 -5.45 11.52 -5.26
CA GLN A 28 -5.28 10.10 -5.60
C GLN A 28 -3.94 9.62 -5.03
N GLY A 29 -3.98 8.69 -4.08
CA GLY A 29 -2.78 8.02 -3.58
C GLY A 29 -3.06 6.94 -2.56
N MET A 30 -1.98 6.37 -2.01
CA MET A 30 -2.07 5.29 -1.01
C MET A 30 -2.87 5.75 0.21
N THR A 31 -3.71 4.87 0.75
CA THR A 31 -4.31 5.11 2.06
C THR A 31 -3.25 4.99 3.16
N LEU A 32 -3.53 5.53 4.36
CA LEU A 32 -2.62 5.35 5.50
C LEU A 32 -2.42 3.87 5.86
N ARG A 33 -3.45 3.04 5.62
CA ARG A 33 -3.38 1.58 5.78
C ARG A 33 -2.36 0.98 4.83
N ASP A 34 -2.40 1.36 3.55
CA ASP A 34 -1.46 0.88 2.53
C ASP A 34 -0.04 1.33 2.85
N TYR A 35 0.14 2.55 3.37
CA TYR A 35 1.44 3.04 3.83
C TYR A 35 2.03 2.18 4.95
N PHE A 36 1.25 1.88 6.00
CA PHE A 36 1.71 1.01 7.08
C PHE A 36 2.02 -0.41 6.58
N ALA A 37 1.17 -0.97 5.72
CA ALA A 37 1.42 -2.29 5.13
C ALA A 37 2.72 -2.30 4.30
N ALA A 38 2.98 -1.26 3.50
CA ALA A 38 4.20 -1.12 2.71
C ALA A 38 5.46 -1.01 3.59
N GLN A 39 5.38 -0.32 4.73
CA GLN A 39 6.50 -0.23 5.68
C GLN A 39 6.86 -1.55 6.35
N LEU A 40 5.91 -2.48 6.45
CA LEU A 40 6.11 -3.78 7.08
C LEU A 40 6.76 -4.79 6.15
N MET A 41 6.60 -4.65 4.83
CA MET A 41 7.18 -5.57 3.83
C MET A 41 8.70 -5.74 4.00
N PRO A 42 9.52 -4.67 4.10
CA PRO A 42 10.96 -4.81 4.32
C PRO A 42 11.31 -5.50 5.64
N ALA A 43 10.53 -5.27 6.70
CA ALA A 43 10.75 -5.90 8.01
C ALA A 43 10.48 -7.40 7.94
N ILE A 44 9.37 -7.81 7.32
CA ILE A 44 9.02 -9.21 7.08
C ILE A 44 10.15 -9.88 6.27
N ILE A 45 10.55 -9.26 5.16
CA ILE A 45 11.64 -9.75 4.31
C ILE A 45 12.96 -9.90 5.09
N GLY A 46 13.30 -8.92 5.93
CA GLY A 46 14.53 -8.95 6.73
C GLY A 46 14.59 -10.09 7.75
N THR A 47 13.44 -10.67 8.13
CA THR A 47 13.39 -11.84 9.02
C THR A 47 13.55 -13.18 8.31
N LEU A 48 13.43 -13.20 6.98
CA LEU A 48 13.54 -14.41 6.19
C LEU A 48 15.01 -14.85 6.08
N LYS A 49 15.29 -16.12 6.40
CA LYS A 49 16.62 -16.72 6.20
C LYS A 49 16.78 -17.19 4.75
N GLY A 50 16.83 -16.25 3.81
CA GLY A 50 17.01 -16.58 2.40
C GLY A 50 16.70 -15.42 1.45
N PRO A 51 17.03 -15.56 0.16
CA PRO A 51 16.70 -14.57 -0.84
C PRO A 51 15.18 -14.48 -1.04
N VAL A 52 14.66 -13.26 -1.22
CA VAL A 52 13.29 -13.03 -1.71
C VAL A 52 13.31 -13.14 -3.23
N THR A 53 13.62 -14.35 -3.71
CA THR A 53 13.66 -14.65 -5.14
C THR A 53 12.52 -15.57 -5.46
N CYS A 54 11.56 -15.07 -6.24
CA CYS A 54 10.32 -15.75 -6.62
C CYS A 54 9.55 -16.40 -5.45
N GLU A 55 8.33 -16.81 -5.74
CA GLU A 55 7.50 -17.52 -4.79
C GLU A 55 8.10 -18.92 -4.58
N HIS A 56 8.86 -19.12 -3.50
CA HIS A 56 9.47 -20.42 -3.19
C HIS A 56 8.40 -21.49 -2.92
N ILE A 57 7.28 -21.09 -2.30
CA ILE A 57 6.08 -21.91 -2.10
C ILE A 57 4.85 -21.10 -2.55
N PRO A 58 3.95 -21.65 -3.39
CA PRO A 58 2.72 -20.97 -3.78
C PRO A 58 1.91 -20.51 -2.56
N GLY A 59 1.62 -19.20 -2.49
CA GLY A 59 0.94 -18.53 -1.37
C GLY A 59 1.86 -17.75 -0.43
N ASP A 60 3.19 -17.79 -0.58
CA ASP A 60 4.11 -17.08 0.30
C ASP A 60 3.88 -15.56 0.26
N PHE A 61 3.69 -14.99 -0.93
CA PHE A 61 3.49 -13.54 -1.07
C PHE A 61 2.13 -13.09 -0.56
N ASP A 62 1.09 -13.90 -0.78
CA ASP A 62 -0.25 -13.63 -0.25
C ASP A 62 -0.25 -13.66 1.28
N TYR A 63 0.46 -14.62 1.88
CA TYR A 63 0.62 -14.71 3.33
C TYR A 63 1.29 -13.45 3.90
N TYR A 64 2.41 -13.00 3.33
CA TYR A 64 3.09 -11.78 3.79
C TYR A 64 2.20 -10.54 3.66
N ALA A 65 1.47 -10.42 2.54
CA ALA A 65 0.53 -9.33 2.33
C ALA A 65 -0.55 -9.30 3.42
N ILE A 66 -1.15 -10.46 3.74
CA ILE A 66 -2.14 -10.59 4.81
C ILE A 66 -1.55 -10.15 6.15
N CYS A 67 -0.36 -10.65 6.52
CA CYS A 67 0.30 -10.27 7.77
C CYS A 67 0.53 -8.75 7.88
N ALA A 68 0.98 -8.11 6.81
CA ALA A 68 1.23 -6.68 6.83
C ALA A 68 -0.05 -5.85 6.97
N TYR A 69 -1.13 -6.23 6.30
CA TYR A 69 -2.42 -5.55 6.47
C TYR A 69 -3.01 -5.74 7.87
N GLN A 70 -2.90 -6.94 8.45
CA GLN A 70 -3.35 -7.18 9.84
C GLN A 70 -2.64 -6.29 10.86
N MET A 71 -1.34 -6.08 10.66
CA MET A 71 -0.54 -5.22 11.52
C MET A 71 -0.84 -3.73 11.27
N ALA A 72 -1.07 -3.32 10.02
CA ALA A 72 -1.56 -1.97 9.70
C ALA A 72 -2.91 -1.68 10.38
N ASP A 73 -3.84 -2.64 10.35
CA ASP A 73 -5.14 -2.54 11.03
C ASP A 73 -4.98 -2.48 12.56
N ALA A 74 -3.98 -3.15 13.13
CA ALA A 74 -3.64 -3.04 14.54
C ALA A 74 -3.09 -1.65 14.91
N MET A 75 -2.24 -1.05 14.09
CA MET A 75 -1.71 0.31 14.29
C MET A 75 -2.82 1.36 14.24
N LEU A 76 -3.76 1.23 13.30
CA LEU A 76 -4.91 2.13 13.20
C LEU A 76 -5.80 2.04 14.44
N ARG A 77 -6.13 0.82 14.90
CA ARG A 77 -6.89 0.62 16.14
C ARG A 77 -6.20 1.22 17.37
N ALA A 78 -4.88 1.03 17.49
CA ALA A 78 -4.11 1.61 18.59
C ALA A 78 -4.15 3.15 18.58
N ARG A 79 -4.12 3.76 17.39
CA ARG A 79 -4.25 5.21 17.22
C ARG A 79 -5.63 5.72 17.62
N GLU A 80 -6.69 5.01 17.26
CA GLU A 80 -8.08 5.40 17.61
C GLU A 80 -8.39 5.27 19.10
N ALA A 81 -7.65 4.42 19.82
CA ALA A 81 -7.79 4.22 21.25
C ALA A 81 -6.98 5.21 22.11
N SER A 82 -6.19 6.10 21.49
CA SER A 82 -5.35 7.12 22.16
C SER A 82 -5.99 8.49 22.12
#